data_AF-A0A0G2STQ4-F1
#
_entry.id   AF-A0A0G2STQ4-F1
#
_cell.length_a   1.000
_cell.length_b   1.000
_cell.length_c   1.000
_cell.angle_alpha   90.00
_cell.angle_beta   90.00
_cell.angle_gamma   90.00
#
_symmetry.space_group_name_H-M   'P 1'
#
loop_
_entity.id
_entity.type
_entity.pdbx_description
1 polymer ?
#
loop_
_entity_poly.entity_id
_entity_poly.type
_entity_poly.pdbx_seq_one_letter_code
_entity_poly.pdbx_strand_id
1 'polypeptide(L)'
;MAIATVCSSSPSCSPTLPTISLSSFKTHHHQSIPSTPSKFAVNLVSNEPLTIAEAAEAVALASASLEAAREAAMVAYESGEVGLCCGEGWGELERNESDWLKARMTRRRKRRKRLEGRENGEEDEEVPLIRSVKSGHLTPKQEAEFCMCLKEGARLEAQRRKLAEACKQEPSLKQLAMAMGMKKRNIDRILCNRRVSQETIIRTYRGLVVSIAIGYQGRGLSLQDLIQAGSIGLLRGAERFDPNRGYKLSTYVYWWVRQAIVKAVANDSRLIRLPGSVCDMLVKIAEAKNTLSIRLRRLPSYDEIAELLNVQVSTVRLICRRSRPPISLDRRIVTDQGCMTLQDIIPGPDERTPEKILKKQLIKQEVEKLLNTLSERESCILRLRYGLDGITPRSCEEIGIILNLSRERVRQIKNIALTKLRESSLADNLKMLYIVL
;
A
#
# COMPACT_ATOMS: atom_id res chain seq x y z
N MET A 1 -0.17 49.05 25.38
CA MET A 1 -0.63 47.78 25.98
C MET A 1 -2.08 47.57 25.55
N ALA A 2 -2.57 46.46 25.03
CA ALA A 2 -2.01 45.16 24.65
C ALA A 2 -3.10 44.39 23.86
N ILE A 3 -2.70 43.71 22.77
CA ILE A 3 -3.04 42.32 22.36
C ILE A 3 -4.54 42.01 22.11
N ALA A 4 -4.98 41.86 20.85
CA ALA A 4 -5.17 40.62 20.06
C ALA A 4 -6.19 39.61 20.70
N THR A 5 -7.18 39.02 20.03
CA THR A 5 -7.06 38.11 18.87
C THR A 5 -8.48 37.73 18.40
N VAL A 6 -8.74 37.72 17.10
CA VAL A 6 -9.98 37.21 16.48
C VAL A 6 -9.78 35.75 16.07
N CYS A 7 -10.65 34.87 16.58
CA CYS A 7 -10.87 33.52 16.06
C CYS A 7 -11.98 33.54 15.02
N SER A 8 -11.75 33.00 13.81
CA SER A 8 -12.73 32.11 13.14
C SER A 8 -12.19 31.54 11.82
N SER A 9 -12.15 30.21 11.80
CA SER A 9 -12.52 29.30 10.71
C SER A 9 -11.93 29.48 9.30
N SER A 10 -11.04 28.57 8.92
CA SER A 10 -10.84 28.14 7.53
C SER A 10 -11.20 26.65 7.39
N PRO A 11 -11.88 26.24 6.30
CA PRO A 11 -12.12 24.84 5.98
C PRO A 11 -10.90 24.24 5.26
N SER A 12 -10.55 23.03 5.67
CA SER A 12 -9.50 22.19 5.12
C SER A 12 -9.83 21.69 3.71
N CYS A 13 -9.05 22.10 2.70
CA CYS A 13 -8.98 21.44 1.39
C CYS A 13 -7.78 20.50 1.35
N SER A 14 -8.04 19.20 1.26
CA SER A 14 -7.07 18.13 1.00
C SER A 14 -6.71 18.06 -0.49
N PRO A 15 -5.46 17.73 -0.87
CA PRO A 15 -5.09 17.55 -2.27
C PRO A 15 -5.63 16.22 -2.80
N THR A 16 -6.41 16.27 -3.87
CA THR A 16 -6.99 15.13 -4.58
C THR A 16 -5.92 14.50 -5.48
N LEU A 17 -5.62 13.22 -5.24
CA LEU A 17 -4.83 12.39 -6.16
C LEU A 17 -5.70 12.01 -7.39
N PRO A 18 -5.12 11.95 -8.60
CA PRO A 18 -5.88 11.58 -9.79
C PRO A 18 -6.33 10.12 -9.73
N THR A 19 -7.64 9.93 -9.78
CA THR A 19 -8.29 8.62 -9.91
C THR A 19 -8.29 8.22 -11.37
N ILE A 20 -7.58 7.14 -11.71
CA ILE A 20 -7.60 6.55 -13.06
C ILE A 20 -8.74 5.53 -13.09
N SER A 21 -9.83 5.87 -13.77
CA SER A 21 -10.91 4.95 -14.13
C SER A 21 -10.51 4.09 -15.32
N LEU A 22 -10.37 2.77 -15.11
CA LEU A 22 -10.22 1.79 -16.19
C LEU A 22 -11.62 1.43 -16.74
N SER A 23 -12.09 2.20 -17.71
CA SER A 23 -13.27 1.86 -18.51
C SER A 23 -13.11 2.35 -19.95
N SER A 24 -12.48 1.52 -20.79
CA SER A 24 -12.78 1.42 -22.22
C SER A 24 -12.05 0.21 -22.80
N PHE A 25 -12.65 -0.97 -22.67
CA PHE A 25 -12.34 -2.08 -23.56
C PHE A 25 -13.19 -1.89 -24.82
N LYS A 26 -12.58 -1.39 -25.90
CA LYS A 26 -13.14 -1.57 -27.25
C LYS A 26 -12.64 -2.90 -27.79
N THR A 27 -13.56 -3.83 -27.93
CA THR A 27 -13.46 -5.01 -28.77
C THR A 27 -13.60 -4.61 -30.24
N HIS A 28 -12.65 -5.00 -31.09
CA HIS A 28 -12.89 -5.12 -32.53
C HIS A 28 -12.15 -6.34 -33.08
N HIS A 29 -12.90 -7.40 -33.36
CA HIS A 29 -12.59 -8.37 -34.40
C HIS A 29 -13.06 -7.79 -35.75
N HIS A 30 -12.16 -7.72 -36.75
CA HIS A 30 -12.27 -8.40 -38.06
C HIS A 30 -11.34 -7.79 -39.13
N GLN A 31 -10.43 -8.63 -39.62
CA GLN A 31 -9.91 -8.84 -41.00
C GLN A 31 -9.74 -7.68 -41.99
N SER A 32 -8.52 -7.55 -42.55
CA SER A 32 -8.24 -7.78 -44.00
C SER A 32 -6.74 -7.66 -44.32
N ILE A 33 -6.22 -8.63 -45.09
CA ILE A 33 -4.88 -8.67 -45.75
C ILE A 33 -4.87 -7.71 -46.96
N PRO A 34 -3.72 -7.16 -47.41
CA PRO A 34 -3.14 -7.65 -48.69
C PRO A 34 -1.59 -7.63 -48.82
N SER A 35 -1.09 -8.67 -49.51
CA SER A 35 0.02 -8.79 -50.49
C SER A 35 1.23 -7.82 -50.55
N THR A 36 2.43 -8.42 -50.58
CA THR A 36 3.68 -7.92 -51.22
C THR A 36 3.63 -8.18 -52.76
N PRO A 37 4.49 -7.61 -53.66
CA PRO A 37 5.97 -7.82 -53.68
C PRO A 37 6.89 -6.74 -54.34
N SER A 38 8.22 -6.96 -54.20
CA SER A 38 9.28 -6.84 -55.24
C SER A 38 10.25 -5.64 -55.33
N LYS A 39 11.54 -5.94 -55.03
CA LYS A 39 12.84 -5.56 -55.67
C LYS A 39 13.37 -4.12 -55.59
N PHE A 40 14.58 -3.93 -55.02
CA PHE A 40 15.86 -3.69 -55.73
C PHE A 40 17.05 -3.60 -54.76
N ALA A 41 18.23 -3.99 -55.25
CA ALA A 41 19.49 -4.23 -54.53
C ALA A 41 20.34 -2.95 -54.28
N VAL A 42 21.38 -3.05 -53.43
CA VAL A 42 22.81 -2.84 -53.75
C VAL A 42 23.67 -2.85 -52.46
N ASN A 43 24.77 -3.61 -52.51
CA ASN A 43 25.87 -3.67 -51.54
C ASN A 43 26.65 -2.34 -51.43
N LEU A 44 27.32 -2.09 -50.30
CA LEU A 44 28.75 -1.72 -50.28
C LEU A 44 29.28 -1.67 -48.84
N VAL A 45 30.28 -2.52 -48.59
CA VAL A 45 31.21 -2.49 -47.48
C VAL A 45 32.42 -1.67 -47.92
N SER A 46 32.90 -0.76 -47.08
CA SER A 46 34.27 -0.27 -47.13
C SER A 46 34.75 -0.05 -45.69
N ASN A 47 35.74 -0.85 -45.30
CA ASN A 47 36.46 -0.79 -44.03
C ASN A 47 37.50 0.33 -44.08
N GLU A 48 37.55 1.18 -43.04
CA GLU A 48 38.73 1.99 -42.74
C GLU A 48 39.36 1.54 -41.41
N PRO A 49 40.71 1.47 -41.31
CA PRO A 49 41.43 0.88 -40.17
C PRO A 49 41.55 1.80 -38.94
N LEU A 50 40.98 3.01 -38.96
CA LEU A 50 41.11 3.99 -37.87
C LEU A 50 40.13 3.75 -36.70
N THR A 51 39.06 2.96 -36.90
CA THR A 51 38.07 2.66 -35.84
C THR A 51 38.47 1.49 -34.93
N ILE A 52 39.49 0.70 -35.29
CA ILE A 52 39.88 -0.49 -34.52
C ILE A 52 40.70 -0.10 -33.27
N ALA A 53 41.47 0.98 -33.33
CA ALA A 53 42.24 1.47 -32.18
C ALA A 53 41.33 2.09 -31.10
N GLU A 54 40.37 2.93 -31.50
CA GLU A 54 39.38 3.51 -30.58
C GLU A 54 38.42 2.45 -30.00
N ALA A 55 38.06 1.44 -30.80
CA ALA A 55 37.26 0.31 -30.32
C ALA A 55 38.04 -0.57 -29.33
N ALA A 56 39.34 -0.78 -29.53
CA ALA A 56 40.18 -1.54 -28.60
C ALA A 56 40.35 -0.80 -27.26
N GLU A 57 40.52 0.53 -27.30
CA GLU A 57 40.62 1.37 -26.10
C GLU A 57 39.29 1.43 -25.34
N ALA A 58 38.16 1.50 -26.05
CA ALA A 58 36.81 1.40 -25.46
C ALA A 58 36.54 0.02 -24.84
N VAL A 59 37.01 -1.06 -25.46
CA VAL A 59 36.89 -2.42 -24.92
C VAL A 59 37.78 -2.61 -23.68
N ALA A 60 38.98 -2.02 -23.66
CA ALA A 60 39.86 -2.04 -22.48
C ALA A 60 39.29 -1.24 -21.29
N LEU A 61 38.70 -0.07 -21.56
CA LEU A 61 37.97 0.71 -20.55
C LEU A 61 36.72 -0.03 -20.05
N ALA A 62 36.01 -0.73 -20.94
CA ALA A 62 34.86 -1.54 -20.55
C ALA A 62 35.28 -2.75 -19.70
N SER A 63 36.36 -3.46 -20.03
CA SER A 63 36.85 -4.58 -19.23
C SER A 63 37.38 -4.12 -17.87
N ALA A 64 38.10 -2.99 -17.81
CA ALA A 64 38.56 -2.40 -16.56
C ALA A 64 37.39 -1.93 -15.67
N SER A 65 36.32 -1.39 -16.25
CA SER A 65 35.10 -1.04 -15.51
C SER A 65 34.36 -2.26 -14.98
N LEU A 66 34.40 -3.38 -15.71
CA LEU A 66 33.79 -4.65 -15.31
C LEU A 66 34.59 -5.32 -14.19
N GLU A 67 35.92 -5.22 -14.22
CA GLU A 67 36.81 -5.68 -13.15
C GLU A 67 36.67 -4.82 -11.90
N ALA A 68 36.62 -3.48 -12.03
CA ALA A 68 36.32 -2.57 -10.92
C ALA A 68 34.92 -2.82 -10.33
N ALA A 69 33.92 -3.15 -11.16
CA ALA A 69 32.59 -3.53 -10.69
C ALA A 69 32.57 -4.90 -10.00
N ARG A 70 33.43 -5.85 -10.43
CA ARG A 70 33.60 -7.16 -9.77
C ARG A 70 34.33 -7.01 -8.44
N GLU A 71 35.34 -6.17 -8.35
CA GLU A 71 36.04 -5.83 -7.11
C GLU A 71 35.11 -5.10 -6.14
N ALA A 72 34.32 -4.13 -6.61
CA ALA A 72 33.28 -3.47 -5.81
C ALA A 72 32.19 -4.46 -5.34
N ALA A 73 31.83 -5.45 -6.17
CA ALA A 73 30.90 -6.51 -5.79
C ALA A 73 31.51 -7.51 -4.77
N MET A 74 32.81 -7.78 -4.84
CA MET A 74 33.54 -8.59 -3.84
C MET A 74 33.68 -7.84 -2.51
N VAL A 75 33.96 -6.53 -2.54
CA VAL A 75 33.99 -5.68 -1.33
C VAL A 75 32.58 -5.55 -0.72
N ALA A 76 31.52 -5.55 -1.51
CA ALA A 76 30.14 -5.65 -1.03
C ALA A 76 29.78 -7.04 -0.46
N TYR A 77 30.53 -8.09 -0.84
CA TYR A 77 30.38 -9.44 -0.31
C TYR A 77 31.15 -9.64 1.00
N GLU A 78 32.26 -8.92 1.20
CA GLU A 78 33.08 -8.96 2.42
C GLU A 78 32.62 -7.99 3.52
N SER A 79 31.82 -6.97 3.18
CA SER A 79 31.28 -5.99 4.14
C SER A 79 29.99 -6.41 4.86
N GLY A 80 29.60 -7.69 4.79
CA GLY A 80 28.74 -8.30 5.81
C GLY A 80 27.39 -7.63 6.09
N GLU A 81 26.82 -6.86 5.16
CA GLU A 81 25.47 -6.30 5.26
C GLU A 81 24.58 -6.81 4.13
N VAL A 82 24.48 -8.13 4.02
CA VAL A 82 23.41 -8.78 3.26
C VAL A 82 22.43 -9.38 4.26
N GLY A 83 21.68 -8.49 4.92
CA GLY A 83 20.41 -8.83 5.56
C GLY A 83 19.36 -9.14 4.49
N LEU A 84 19.58 -10.21 3.70
CA LEU A 84 18.53 -10.83 2.92
C LEU A 84 17.69 -11.64 3.90
N CYS A 85 16.61 -11.02 4.39
CA CYS A 85 15.44 -11.75 4.82
C CYS A 85 15.01 -12.64 3.65
N CYS A 86 15.48 -13.89 3.67
CA CYS A 86 15.00 -14.97 2.84
C CYS A 86 13.51 -15.12 3.10
N GLY A 87 12.70 -14.48 2.25
CA GLY A 87 11.27 -14.70 2.21
C GLY A 87 11.02 -16.11 1.73
N GLU A 88 10.79 -17.02 2.68
CA GLU A 88 10.27 -18.35 2.42
C GLU A 88 8.98 -18.22 1.60
N GLY A 89 9.00 -18.84 0.42
CA GLY A 89 7.96 -18.72 -0.60
C GLY A 89 6.61 -19.25 -0.13
N TRP A 90 5.54 -18.67 -0.65
CA TRP A 90 4.16 -19.08 -0.36
C TRP A 90 3.81 -20.45 -0.98
N GLY A 91 4.37 -20.79 -2.13
CA GLY A 91 4.06 -22.03 -2.87
C GLY A 91 4.80 -23.27 -2.38
N GLU A 92 5.95 -23.11 -1.72
CA GLU A 92 6.56 -24.21 -0.98
C GLU A 92 5.70 -24.61 0.21
N LEU A 93 5.00 -23.66 0.85
CA LEU A 93 4.09 -23.96 1.96
C LEU A 93 2.83 -24.71 1.50
N GLU A 94 2.25 -24.44 0.33
CA GLU A 94 1.03 -25.16 -0.13
C GLU A 94 1.31 -26.62 -0.54
N ARG A 95 2.46 -26.90 -1.19
CA ARG A 95 2.90 -28.28 -1.45
C ARG A 95 3.40 -28.96 -0.17
N ASN A 96 4.18 -28.27 0.67
CA ASN A 96 4.54 -28.79 1.99
C ASN A 96 3.34 -28.91 2.94
N GLU A 97 2.22 -28.23 2.76
CA GLU A 97 1.11 -28.27 3.72
C GLU A 97 0.32 -29.56 3.66
N SER A 98 0.15 -30.11 2.46
CA SER A 98 -0.42 -31.43 2.26
C SER A 98 0.46 -32.47 2.96
N ASP A 99 1.78 -32.34 2.79
CA ASP A 99 2.77 -33.25 3.37
C ASP A 99 3.05 -32.98 4.84
N TRP A 100 2.89 -31.75 5.32
CA TRP A 100 3.01 -31.32 6.71
C TRP A 100 1.77 -31.68 7.51
N LEU A 101 0.56 -31.56 6.95
CA LEU A 101 -0.67 -32.07 7.56
C LEU A 101 -0.63 -33.60 7.65
N LYS A 102 -0.17 -34.28 6.59
CA LYS A 102 0.08 -35.74 6.61
C LYS A 102 1.17 -36.10 7.63
N ALA A 103 2.30 -35.39 7.66
CA ALA A 103 3.41 -35.61 8.59
C ALA A 103 3.02 -35.30 10.04
N ARG A 104 2.17 -34.31 10.27
CA ARG A 104 1.63 -33.95 11.59
C ARG A 104 0.60 -34.98 12.04
N MET A 105 -0.24 -35.50 11.13
CA MET A 105 -1.17 -36.61 11.41
C MET A 105 -0.41 -37.91 11.72
N THR A 106 0.66 -38.24 11.00
CA THR A 106 1.52 -39.41 11.27
C THR A 106 2.35 -39.23 12.54
N ARG A 107 2.92 -38.05 12.79
CA ARG A 107 3.61 -37.72 14.06
C ARG A 107 2.65 -37.78 15.25
N ARG A 108 1.41 -37.28 15.15
CA ARG A 108 0.39 -37.42 16.21
C ARG A 108 -0.02 -38.87 16.41
N ARG A 109 -0.22 -39.66 15.34
CA ARG A 109 -0.46 -41.11 15.47
C ARG A 109 0.71 -41.83 16.15
N LYS A 110 1.96 -41.51 15.79
CA LYS A 110 3.17 -42.03 16.46
C LYS A 110 3.27 -41.58 17.92
N ARG A 111 2.95 -40.32 18.23
CA ARG A 111 2.98 -39.77 19.60
C ARG A 111 1.87 -40.37 20.46
N ARG A 112 0.68 -40.63 19.90
CA ARG A 112 -0.42 -41.33 20.59
C ARG A 112 -0.07 -42.80 20.88
N LYS A 113 0.53 -43.51 19.91
CA LYS A 113 1.12 -44.84 20.13
C LYS A 113 2.27 -44.86 21.13
N ARG A 114 3.05 -43.78 21.25
CA ARG A 114 4.13 -43.64 22.25
C ARG A 114 3.61 -43.26 23.64
N LEU A 115 2.54 -42.46 23.72
CA LEU A 115 1.88 -42.08 24.98
C LEU A 115 1.04 -43.22 25.57
N GLU A 116 0.54 -44.14 24.73
CA GLU A 116 -0.04 -45.42 25.18
C GLU A 116 1.02 -46.39 25.76
N GLY A 117 2.32 -46.06 25.68
CA GLY A 117 3.42 -46.91 26.16
C GLY A 117 4.49 -46.21 26.99
N ARG A 118 4.23 -44.99 27.50
CA ARG A 118 5.20 -44.23 28.28
C ARG A 118 4.50 -43.40 29.34
N GLU A 119 4.23 -44.04 30.48
CA GLU A 119 4.10 -43.33 31.75
C GLU A 119 5.51 -42.92 32.21
N ASN A 120 5.58 -41.74 32.83
CA ASN A 120 6.74 -41.06 33.41
C ASN A 120 7.53 -40.15 32.45
N GLY A 121 7.60 -38.89 32.87
CA GLY A 121 7.89 -37.73 32.05
C GLY A 121 9.25 -37.10 32.29
N GLU A 122 9.54 -36.16 31.40
CA GLU A 122 10.61 -35.17 31.46
C GLU A 122 10.02 -33.89 30.85
N GLU A 123 10.17 -32.77 31.57
CA GLU A 123 9.64 -31.46 31.21
C GLU A 123 10.69 -30.71 30.38
N ASP A 124 10.37 -30.40 29.11
CA ASP A 124 11.21 -29.61 28.22
C ASP A 124 11.04 -28.09 28.48
N GLU A 125 12.16 -27.38 28.59
CA GLU A 125 12.33 -25.92 28.74
C GLU A 125 11.43 -25.06 27.82
N GLU A 126 10.65 -24.14 28.43
CA GLU A 126 9.64 -23.29 27.77
C GLU A 126 10.18 -21.93 27.28
N VAL A 127 9.80 -21.52 26.05
CA VAL A 127 10.07 -20.19 25.50
C VAL A 127 9.18 -19.12 26.20
N PRO A 128 9.74 -18.02 26.77
CA PRO A 128 9.07 -17.16 27.77
C PRO A 128 7.80 -16.37 27.37
N LEU A 129 7.31 -16.43 26.13
CA LEU A 129 6.15 -15.65 25.66
C LEU A 129 4.84 -16.45 25.61
N ILE A 130 4.88 -17.76 25.85
CA ILE A 130 3.71 -18.63 25.82
C ILE A 130 3.59 -19.30 27.19
N ARG A 131 3.06 -18.57 28.18
CA ARG A 131 2.59 -19.24 29.41
C ARG A 131 1.57 -20.30 28.99
N SER A 132 1.89 -21.57 29.23
CA SER A 132 1.04 -22.71 28.92
C SER A 132 -0.28 -22.61 29.69
N VAL A 133 -1.27 -21.94 29.11
CA VAL A 133 -2.64 -21.99 29.64
C VAL A 133 -3.14 -23.39 29.36
N LYS A 134 -3.01 -24.28 30.35
CA LYS A 134 -3.70 -25.59 30.40
C LYS A 134 -5.20 -25.33 30.26
N SER A 135 -5.68 -25.23 29.03
CA SER A 135 -7.09 -25.10 28.70
C SER A 135 -7.60 -26.50 28.40
N GLY A 136 -8.62 -26.92 29.12
CA GLY A 136 -9.28 -28.21 28.88
C GLY A 136 -9.73 -28.28 27.42
N HIS A 137 -9.53 -29.44 26.79
CA HIS A 137 -10.06 -29.69 25.46
C HIS A 137 -11.59 -29.76 25.53
N LEU A 138 -12.28 -29.04 24.66
CA LEU A 138 -13.73 -29.08 24.60
C LEU A 138 -14.21 -30.43 24.06
N THR A 139 -15.30 -30.94 24.63
CA THR A 139 -15.99 -32.11 24.07
C THR A 139 -16.81 -31.70 22.84
N PRO A 140 -17.10 -32.62 21.89
CA PRO A 140 -17.90 -32.29 20.70
C PRO A 140 -19.29 -31.72 21.03
N LYS A 141 -19.89 -32.14 22.15
CA LYS A 141 -21.17 -31.61 22.64
C LYS A 141 -21.02 -30.14 23.07
N GLN A 142 -20.01 -29.83 23.87
CA GLN A 142 -19.72 -28.45 24.28
C GLN A 142 -19.36 -27.56 23.08
N GLU A 143 -18.60 -28.09 22.10
CA GLU A 143 -18.32 -27.37 20.85
C GLU A 143 -19.60 -26.99 20.12
N ALA A 144 -20.55 -27.93 20.03
CA ALA A 144 -21.85 -27.67 19.42
C ALA A 144 -22.64 -26.59 20.17
N GLU A 145 -22.72 -26.68 21.50
CA GLU A 145 -23.42 -25.71 22.35
C GLU A 145 -22.85 -24.29 22.18
N PHE A 146 -21.53 -24.13 22.28
CA PHE A 146 -20.89 -22.83 22.11
C PHE A 146 -21.07 -22.28 20.69
N CYS A 147 -20.95 -23.12 19.65
CA CYS A 147 -21.20 -22.69 18.27
C CYS A 147 -22.66 -22.27 18.05
N MET A 148 -23.63 -22.91 18.70
CA MET A 148 -25.04 -22.51 18.65
C MET A 148 -25.25 -21.14 19.30
N CYS A 149 -24.67 -20.90 20.49
CA CYS A 149 -24.70 -19.58 21.13
C CYS A 149 -24.07 -18.49 20.24
N LEU A 150 -22.98 -18.80 19.53
CA LEU A 150 -22.38 -17.88 18.57
C LEU A 150 -23.31 -17.59 17.38
N LYS A 151 -23.96 -18.61 16.82
CA LYS A 151 -24.93 -18.46 15.72
C LYS A 151 -26.12 -17.59 16.11
N GLU A 152 -26.69 -17.81 17.31
CA GLU A 152 -27.79 -17.01 17.84
C GLU A 152 -27.36 -15.54 18.01
N GLY A 153 -26.17 -15.32 18.57
CA GLY A 153 -25.56 -14.00 18.66
C GLY A 153 -25.39 -13.33 17.29
N ALA A 154 -24.88 -14.05 16.29
CA ALA A 154 -24.65 -13.52 14.95
C ALA A 154 -25.97 -13.14 14.26
N ARG A 155 -27.03 -13.95 14.46
CA ARG A 155 -28.39 -13.62 13.99
C ARG A 155 -28.92 -12.33 14.63
N LEU A 156 -28.67 -12.15 15.92
CA LEU A 156 -29.04 -10.94 16.65
C LEU A 156 -28.32 -9.69 16.10
N GLU A 157 -27.01 -9.79 15.87
CA GLU A 157 -26.22 -8.70 15.28
C GLU A 157 -26.64 -8.38 13.84
N ALA A 158 -26.99 -9.39 13.04
CA ALA A 158 -27.49 -9.16 11.68
C ALA A 158 -28.80 -8.36 11.70
N GLN A 159 -29.71 -8.64 12.63
CA GLN A 159 -30.92 -7.83 12.82
C GLN A 159 -30.60 -6.43 13.36
N ARG A 160 -29.64 -6.31 14.29
CA ARG A 160 -29.15 -5.01 14.76
C ARG A 160 -28.67 -4.13 13.60
N ARG A 161 -27.92 -4.69 12.65
CA ARG A 161 -27.43 -3.97 11.47
C ARG A 161 -28.56 -3.54 10.54
N LYS A 162 -29.52 -4.42 10.24
CA LYS A 162 -30.69 -4.09 9.41
C LYS A 162 -31.50 -2.93 9.99
N LEU A 163 -31.73 -2.94 11.31
CA LEU A 163 -32.41 -1.84 11.98
C LEU A 163 -31.57 -0.55 11.99
N ALA A 164 -30.26 -0.66 12.16
CA ALA A 164 -29.37 0.50 12.11
C ALA A 164 -29.37 1.16 10.72
N GLU A 165 -29.40 0.36 9.65
CA GLU A 165 -29.52 0.84 8.27
C GLU A 165 -30.88 1.50 8.01
N ALA A 166 -31.98 0.89 8.48
CA ALA A 166 -33.32 1.42 8.32
C ALA A 166 -33.56 2.73 9.08
N CYS A 167 -33.06 2.82 10.32
CA CYS A 167 -33.29 3.96 11.20
C CYS A 167 -32.18 5.03 11.14
N LYS A 168 -31.07 4.79 10.43
CA LYS A 168 -29.84 5.62 10.42
C LYS A 168 -29.32 5.98 11.83
N GLN A 169 -29.69 5.19 12.83
CA GLN A 169 -29.34 5.35 14.25
C GLN A 169 -29.12 3.96 14.87
N GLU A 170 -28.33 3.88 15.93
CA GLU A 170 -28.16 2.62 16.64
C GLU A 170 -29.46 2.18 17.31
N PRO A 171 -29.98 0.97 17.02
CA PRO A 171 -31.24 0.52 17.58
C PRO A 171 -31.10 0.25 19.08
N SER A 172 -32.07 0.73 19.86
CA SER A 172 -32.13 0.42 21.28
C SER A 172 -32.41 -1.07 21.51
N LEU A 173 -32.00 -1.60 22.66
CA LEU A 173 -32.30 -2.98 23.06
C LEU A 173 -33.80 -3.29 23.05
N LYS A 174 -34.66 -2.29 23.30
CA LYS A 174 -36.13 -2.44 23.23
C LYS A 174 -36.62 -2.61 21.79
N GLN A 175 -36.09 -1.83 20.85
CA GLN A 175 -36.41 -1.95 19.42
C GLN A 175 -35.93 -3.30 18.87
N LEU A 176 -34.74 -3.74 19.29
CA LEU A 176 -34.20 -5.05 18.93
C LEU A 176 -35.07 -6.20 19.49
N ALA A 177 -35.57 -6.05 20.72
CA ALA A 177 -36.51 -6.97 21.36
C ALA A 177 -37.82 -7.09 20.59
N MET A 178 -38.39 -5.96 20.20
CA MET A 178 -39.60 -5.90 19.38
C MET A 178 -39.38 -6.57 18.01
N ALA A 179 -38.27 -6.26 17.33
CA ALA A 179 -37.97 -6.83 16.00
C ALA A 179 -37.73 -8.35 16.03
N MET A 180 -37.18 -8.88 17.12
CA MET A 180 -36.94 -10.31 17.28
C MET A 180 -38.14 -11.07 17.89
N GLY A 181 -39.20 -10.36 18.32
CA GLY A 181 -40.34 -10.97 19.01
C GLY A 181 -39.98 -11.56 20.38
N MET A 182 -38.96 -11.03 21.06
CA MET A 182 -38.43 -11.57 22.32
C MET A 182 -38.44 -10.54 23.45
N LYS A 183 -38.45 -10.99 24.71
CA LYS A 183 -38.28 -10.10 25.88
C LYS A 183 -36.83 -9.59 25.96
N LYS A 184 -36.62 -8.37 26.47
CA LYS A 184 -35.29 -7.77 26.68
C LYS A 184 -34.32 -8.71 27.43
N ARG A 185 -34.81 -9.38 28.49
CA ARG A 185 -34.02 -10.33 29.29
C ARG A 185 -33.43 -11.48 28.45
N ASN A 186 -34.15 -11.94 27.43
CA ASN A 186 -33.67 -13.03 26.57
C ASN A 186 -32.54 -12.54 25.66
N ILE A 187 -32.59 -11.30 25.18
CA ILE A 187 -31.51 -10.69 24.40
C ILE A 187 -30.26 -10.52 25.26
N ASP A 188 -30.41 -10.00 26.47
CA ASP A 188 -29.30 -9.85 27.40
C ASP A 188 -28.65 -11.21 27.70
N ARG A 189 -29.45 -12.28 27.83
CA ARG A 189 -28.95 -13.66 27.96
C ARG A 189 -28.17 -14.13 26.74
N ILE A 190 -28.69 -13.91 25.53
CA ILE A 190 -28.01 -14.29 24.28
C ILE A 190 -26.66 -13.56 24.14
N LEU A 191 -26.62 -12.26 24.46
CA LEU A 191 -25.39 -11.47 24.42
C LEU A 191 -24.35 -11.97 25.44
N CYS A 192 -24.78 -12.27 26.67
CA CYS A 192 -23.92 -12.84 27.69
C CYS A 192 -23.37 -14.22 27.27
N ASN A 193 -24.25 -15.11 26.83
CA ASN A 193 -23.88 -16.45 26.36
C ASN A 193 -22.92 -16.37 25.16
N ARG A 194 -23.14 -15.45 24.22
CA ARG A 194 -22.23 -15.22 23.10
C ARG A 194 -20.84 -14.85 23.60
N ARG A 195 -20.73 -13.87 24.49
CA ARG A 195 -19.45 -13.40 25.02
C ARG A 195 -18.68 -14.52 25.70
N VAL A 196 -19.34 -15.26 26.59
CA VAL A 196 -18.75 -16.43 27.28
C VAL A 196 -18.30 -17.48 26.27
N SER A 197 -19.11 -17.76 25.24
CA SER A 197 -18.76 -18.72 24.18
C SER A 197 -17.55 -18.27 23.36
N GLN A 198 -17.46 -16.98 23.01
CA GLN A 198 -16.32 -16.41 22.30
C GLN A 198 -15.03 -16.54 23.11
N GLU A 199 -15.04 -16.10 24.36
CA GLU A 199 -13.88 -16.16 25.27
C GLU A 199 -13.43 -17.62 25.47
N THR A 200 -14.38 -18.54 25.67
CA THR A 200 -14.08 -19.96 25.86
C THR A 200 -13.47 -20.59 24.61
N ILE A 201 -14.06 -20.36 23.43
CA ILE A 201 -13.54 -20.89 22.16
C ILE A 201 -12.15 -20.32 21.87
N ILE A 202 -11.93 -19.00 22.03
CA ILE A 202 -10.62 -18.38 21.81
C ILE A 202 -9.59 -19.00 22.76
N ARG A 203 -9.92 -19.13 24.05
CA ARG A 203 -8.99 -19.67 25.05
C ARG A 203 -8.59 -21.11 24.75
N THR A 204 -9.55 -21.98 24.45
CA THR A 204 -9.28 -23.40 24.15
C THR A 204 -8.51 -23.57 22.85
N TYR A 205 -8.86 -22.81 21.81
CA TYR A 205 -8.26 -22.96 20.48
C TYR A 205 -7.04 -22.06 20.25
N ARG A 206 -6.60 -21.28 21.25
CA ARG A 206 -5.43 -20.40 21.15
C ARG A 206 -4.20 -21.14 20.66
N GLY A 207 -3.92 -22.34 21.19
CA GLY A 207 -2.77 -23.14 20.77
C GLY A 207 -2.83 -23.56 19.28
N LEU A 208 -4.03 -23.82 18.75
CA LEU A 208 -4.22 -24.08 17.32
C LEU A 208 -3.88 -22.83 16.49
N VAL A 209 -4.44 -21.68 16.88
CA VAL A 209 -4.21 -20.40 16.18
C VAL A 209 -2.73 -20.04 16.17
N VAL A 210 -2.05 -20.11 17.33
CA VAL A 210 -0.61 -19.87 17.45
C VAL A 210 0.17 -20.81 16.54
N SER A 211 -0.17 -22.10 16.51
CA SER A 211 0.54 -23.07 15.66
C SER A 211 0.40 -22.79 14.16
N ILE A 212 -0.66 -22.12 13.72
CA ILE A 212 -0.85 -21.68 12.33
C ILE A 212 -0.11 -20.36 12.10
N ALA A 213 -0.22 -19.42 13.04
CA ALA A 213 0.36 -18.08 12.94
C ALA A 213 1.90 -18.07 12.86
N ILE A 214 2.57 -19.01 13.55
CA ILE A 214 4.05 -19.12 13.51
C ILE A 214 4.56 -19.28 12.08
N GLY A 215 3.85 -20.00 11.20
CA GLY A 215 4.24 -20.17 9.80
C GLY A 215 4.15 -18.89 8.95
N TYR A 216 3.55 -17.82 9.47
CA TYR A 216 3.41 -16.52 8.81
C TYR A 216 4.25 -15.42 9.47
N GLN A 217 5.08 -15.77 10.46
CA GLN A 217 5.99 -14.82 11.11
C GLN A 217 7.04 -14.31 10.11
N GLY A 218 7.52 -13.06 10.30
CA GLY A 218 8.52 -12.44 9.43
C GLY A 218 7.95 -11.85 8.13
N ARG A 219 6.63 -11.88 7.93
CA ARG A 219 5.94 -11.35 6.73
C ARG A 219 5.40 -9.92 6.89
N GLY A 220 6.00 -9.14 7.78
CA GLY A 220 5.64 -7.73 8.02
C GLY A 220 4.62 -7.46 9.13
N LEU A 221 3.98 -8.50 9.68
CA LEU A 221 3.12 -8.38 10.88
C LEU A 221 3.77 -9.02 12.09
N SER A 222 3.47 -8.49 13.29
CA SER A 222 3.92 -9.08 14.54
C SER A 222 3.18 -10.41 14.79
N LEU A 223 3.79 -11.31 15.57
CA LEU A 223 3.15 -12.57 15.93
C LEU A 223 1.82 -12.34 16.68
N GLN A 224 1.75 -11.30 17.50
CA GLN A 224 0.52 -10.94 18.23
C GLN A 224 -0.60 -10.55 17.27
N ASP A 225 -0.29 -9.74 16.25
CA ASP A 225 -1.28 -9.33 15.24
C ASP A 225 -1.78 -10.52 14.42
N LEU A 226 -0.88 -11.43 14.04
CA LEU A 226 -1.23 -12.67 13.36
C LEU A 226 -2.16 -13.55 14.21
N ILE A 227 -1.88 -13.67 15.51
CA ILE A 227 -2.75 -14.42 16.45
C ILE A 227 -4.12 -13.76 16.58
N GLN A 228 -4.18 -12.42 16.64
CA GLN A 228 -5.45 -11.69 16.71
C GLN A 228 -6.26 -11.85 15.43
N ALA A 229 -5.64 -11.68 14.26
CA ALA A 229 -6.29 -11.93 12.97
C ALA A 229 -6.79 -13.37 12.85
N GLY A 230 -5.97 -14.34 13.27
CA GLY A 230 -6.36 -15.75 13.32
C GLY A 230 -7.51 -16.03 14.28
N SER A 231 -7.56 -15.36 15.44
CA SER A 231 -8.65 -15.49 16.42
C SER A 231 -9.97 -14.94 15.87
N ILE A 232 -9.93 -13.87 15.08
CA ILE A 232 -11.10 -13.36 14.34
C ILE A 232 -11.56 -14.39 13.30
N GLY A 233 -10.63 -15.02 12.58
CA GLY A 233 -10.93 -16.13 11.67
C GLY A 233 -11.56 -17.32 12.39
N LEU A 234 -11.05 -17.68 13.56
CA LEU A 234 -11.56 -18.76 14.41
C LEU A 234 -13.02 -18.54 14.78
N LEU A 235 -13.38 -17.36 15.27
CA LEU A 235 -14.75 -17.03 15.63
C LEU A 235 -15.68 -17.07 14.41
N ARG A 236 -15.26 -16.53 13.25
CA ARG A 236 -16.05 -16.58 12.01
C ARG A 236 -16.28 -18.02 11.53
N GLY A 237 -15.29 -18.88 11.68
CA GLY A 237 -15.43 -20.31 11.40
C GLY A 237 -16.41 -20.97 12.37
N ALA A 238 -16.29 -20.72 13.67
CA ALA A 238 -17.17 -21.28 14.69
C ALA A 238 -18.64 -20.84 14.50
N GLU A 239 -18.89 -19.59 14.11
CA GLU A 239 -20.23 -19.10 13.76
C GLU A 239 -20.87 -19.86 12.59
N ARG A 240 -20.08 -20.43 11.67
CA ARG A 240 -20.55 -21.15 10.48
C ARG A 240 -20.43 -22.67 10.58
N PHE A 241 -20.00 -23.18 11.73
CA PHE A 241 -19.74 -24.61 11.91
C PHE A 241 -21.05 -25.39 12.13
N ASP A 242 -21.21 -26.53 11.46
CA ASP A 242 -22.37 -27.41 11.61
C ASP A 242 -21.98 -28.72 12.33
N PRO A 243 -22.42 -28.92 13.59
CA PRO A 243 -22.07 -30.11 14.37
C PRO A 243 -22.61 -31.42 13.78
N ASN A 244 -23.73 -31.36 13.04
CA ASN A 244 -24.39 -32.54 12.47
C ASN A 244 -23.55 -33.25 11.39
N ARG A 245 -22.50 -32.59 10.87
CA ARG A 245 -21.64 -33.15 9.82
C ARG A 245 -20.61 -34.16 10.35
N GLY A 246 -20.48 -34.32 11.67
CA GLY A 246 -19.60 -35.34 12.29
C GLY A 246 -18.10 -35.04 12.26
N TYR A 247 -17.70 -33.84 11.82
CA TYR A 247 -16.29 -33.39 11.86
C TYR A 247 -16.01 -32.59 13.14
N LYS A 248 -14.76 -32.60 13.59
CA LYS A 248 -14.33 -31.76 14.73
C LYS A 248 -14.26 -30.29 14.33
N LEU A 249 -14.55 -29.38 15.26
CA LEU A 249 -14.46 -27.93 15.02
C LEU A 249 -13.05 -27.51 14.54
N SER A 250 -12.00 -28.06 15.16
CA SER A 250 -10.60 -27.83 14.75
C SER A 250 -10.33 -28.04 13.25
N THR A 251 -10.92 -29.06 12.63
CA THR A 251 -10.73 -29.38 11.22
C THR A 251 -11.36 -28.33 10.32
N TYR A 252 -12.55 -27.87 10.67
CA TYR A 252 -13.26 -26.86 9.89
C TYR A 252 -12.60 -25.48 10.02
N VAL A 253 -12.28 -25.09 11.24
CA VAL A 253 -11.83 -23.74 11.55
C VAL A 253 -10.39 -23.47 11.12
N TYR A 254 -9.58 -24.52 10.92
CA TYR A 254 -8.23 -24.40 10.35
C TYR A 254 -8.20 -23.51 9.09
N TRP A 255 -9.11 -23.74 8.15
CA TRP A 255 -9.21 -22.97 6.90
C TRP A 255 -9.59 -21.51 7.15
N TRP A 256 -10.52 -21.26 8.07
CA TRP A 256 -10.96 -19.92 8.43
C TRP A 256 -9.87 -19.10 9.13
N VAL A 257 -9.10 -19.73 10.01
CA VAL A 257 -7.94 -19.12 10.68
C VAL A 257 -6.89 -18.75 9.64
N ARG A 258 -6.53 -19.69 8.76
CA ARG A 258 -5.56 -19.45 7.70
C ARG A 258 -6.00 -18.32 6.77
N GLN A 259 -7.23 -18.37 6.26
CA GLN A 259 -7.79 -17.33 5.39
C GLN A 259 -7.70 -15.96 6.04
N ALA A 260 -8.03 -15.85 7.33
CA ALA A 260 -7.98 -14.60 8.06
C ALA A 260 -6.55 -14.06 8.22
N ILE A 261 -5.59 -14.94 8.52
CA ILE A 261 -4.17 -14.58 8.61
C ILE A 261 -3.64 -14.12 7.25
N VAL A 262 -3.87 -14.88 6.19
CA VAL A 262 -3.44 -14.53 4.82
C VAL A 262 -4.04 -13.19 4.39
N LYS A 263 -5.33 -12.98 4.68
CA LYS A 263 -6.02 -11.72 4.39
C LYS A 263 -5.42 -10.55 5.18
N ALA A 264 -5.09 -10.74 6.46
CA ALA A 264 -4.46 -9.72 7.29
C ALA A 264 -3.06 -9.38 6.75
N VAL A 265 -2.26 -10.39 6.42
CA VAL A 265 -0.94 -10.19 5.79
C VAL A 265 -1.08 -9.42 4.47
N ALA A 266 -2.01 -9.80 3.59
CA ALA A 266 -2.19 -9.10 2.32
C ALA A 266 -2.64 -7.62 2.50
N ASN A 267 -3.36 -7.32 3.59
CA ASN A 267 -3.95 -6.02 3.81
C ASN A 267 -3.07 -5.05 4.61
N ASP A 268 -2.42 -5.58 5.64
CA ASP A 268 -1.88 -4.80 6.76
C ASP A 268 -0.35 -4.98 6.91
N SER A 269 0.28 -5.93 6.20
CA SER A 269 1.74 -6.15 6.30
C SER A 269 2.61 -5.03 5.71
N ARG A 270 2.02 -4.13 4.91
CA ARG A 270 2.74 -3.10 4.18
C ARG A 270 2.26 -1.72 4.60
N LEU A 271 3.21 -0.80 4.75
CA LEU A 271 2.93 0.61 5.02
C LEU A 271 2.06 1.24 3.91
N ILE A 272 2.34 0.91 2.65
CA ILE A 272 1.52 1.30 1.50
C ILE A 272 0.73 0.07 1.05
N ARG A 273 -0.58 0.14 1.26
CA ARG A 273 -1.51 -0.94 0.92
C ARG A 273 -1.51 -1.21 -0.58
N LEU A 274 -1.38 -2.48 -0.96
CA LEU A 274 -1.53 -2.95 -2.34
C LEU A 274 -2.88 -3.66 -2.53
N PRO A 275 -3.47 -3.64 -3.74
CA PRO A 275 -4.64 -4.45 -4.06
C PRO A 275 -4.34 -5.95 -3.94
N GLY A 276 -5.35 -6.74 -3.56
CA GLY A 276 -5.21 -8.20 -3.38
C GLY A 276 -4.66 -8.92 -4.61
N SER A 277 -5.12 -8.57 -5.82
CA SER A 277 -4.63 -9.15 -7.07
C SER A 277 -3.13 -8.94 -7.30
N VAL A 278 -2.60 -7.79 -6.87
CA VAL A 278 -1.17 -7.49 -6.96
C VAL A 278 -0.40 -8.30 -5.92
N CYS A 279 -0.93 -8.45 -4.70
CA CYS A 279 -0.34 -9.33 -3.68
C CYS A 279 -0.29 -10.79 -4.14
N ASP A 280 -1.37 -11.31 -4.72
CA ASP A 280 -1.44 -12.67 -5.24
C ASP A 280 -0.44 -12.88 -6.39
N MET A 281 -0.29 -11.87 -7.27
CA MET A 281 0.69 -11.95 -8.35
C MET A 281 2.13 -11.87 -7.83
N LEU A 282 2.40 -11.08 -6.79
CA LEU A 282 3.72 -11.02 -6.15
C LEU A 282 4.14 -12.36 -5.57
N VAL A 283 3.20 -13.07 -4.95
CA VAL A 283 3.40 -14.43 -4.45
C VAL A 283 3.84 -15.35 -5.59
N LYS A 284 3.09 -15.36 -6.70
CA LYS A 284 3.42 -16.15 -7.90
C LYS A 284 4.78 -15.78 -8.51
N ILE A 285 5.10 -14.49 -8.56
CA ILE A 285 6.39 -13.99 -9.04
C ILE A 285 7.54 -14.48 -8.14
N ALA A 286 7.36 -14.46 -6.82
CA ALA A 286 8.37 -14.97 -5.89
C ALA A 286 8.57 -16.48 -6.04
N GLU A 287 7.50 -17.25 -6.22
CA GLU A 287 7.57 -18.70 -6.48
C GLU A 287 8.25 -19.03 -7.81
N ALA A 288 7.87 -18.33 -8.88
CA ALA A 288 8.50 -18.44 -10.19
C ALA A 288 10.00 -18.11 -10.10
N LYS A 289 10.34 -17.02 -9.42
CA LYS A 289 11.73 -16.61 -9.19
C LYS A 289 12.52 -17.69 -8.46
N ASN A 290 12.00 -18.27 -7.38
CA ASN A 290 12.68 -19.32 -6.63
C ASN A 290 12.84 -20.59 -7.46
N THR A 291 11.77 -21.02 -8.15
CA THR A 291 11.78 -22.21 -9.02
C THR A 291 12.82 -22.09 -10.13
N LEU A 292 12.87 -20.94 -10.82
CA LEU A 292 13.85 -20.67 -11.86
C LEU A 292 15.26 -20.50 -11.28
N SER A 293 15.40 -19.88 -10.11
CA SER A 293 16.69 -19.74 -9.42
C SER A 293 17.32 -21.10 -9.11
N ILE A 294 16.53 -22.07 -8.65
CA ILE A 294 17.00 -23.43 -8.40
C ILE A 294 17.38 -24.13 -9.72
N ARG A 295 16.54 -23.99 -10.76
CA ARG A 295 16.76 -24.65 -12.05
C ARG A 295 17.96 -24.10 -12.82
N LEU A 296 18.12 -22.78 -12.83
CA LEU A 296 19.15 -22.07 -13.61
C LEU A 296 20.45 -21.85 -12.82
N ARG A 297 20.42 -22.05 -11.48
CA ARG A 297 21.53 -21.74 -10.56
C ARG A 297 22.04 -20.29 -10.67
N ARG A 298 21.15 -19.39 -11.08
CA ARG A 298 21.38 -17.93 -11.16
C ARG A 298 20.09 -17.18 -10.90
N LEU A 299 20.19 -15.87 -10.69
CA LEU A 299 19.01 -14.99 -10.65
C LEU A 299 18.32 -14.97 -12.03
N PRO A 300 17.02 -15.27 -12.11
CA PRO A 300 16.28 -15.25 -13.37
C PRO A 300 15.98 -13.82 -13.83
N SER A 301 15.90 -13.63 -15.15
CA SER A 301 15.46 -12.36 -15.76
C SER A 301 13.95 -12.16 -15.61
N TYR A 302 13.48 -10.91 -15.71
CA TYR A 302 12.04 -10.62 -15.72
C TYR A 302 11.33 -11.28 -16.91
N ASP A 303 12.03 -11.47 -18.04
CA ASP A 303 11.49 -12.14 -19.23
C ASP A 303 11.23 -13.63 -18.95
N GLU A 304 12.18 -14.32 -18.32
CA GLU A 304 12.07 -15.75 -17.97
C GLU A 304 10.95 -15.99 -16.94
N ILE A 305 10.77 -15.06 -15.99
CA ILE A 305 9.68 -15.11 -15.02
C ILE A 305 8.33 -14.90 -15.72
N ALA A 306 8.27 -13.97 -16.67
CA ALA A 306 7.07 -13.66 -17.44
C ALA A 306 6.65 -14.83 -18.33
N GLU A 307 7.62 -15.52 -18.95
CA GLU A 307 7.40 -16.75 -19.72
C GLU A 307 6.84 -17.87 -18.85
N LEU A 308 7.43 -18.12 -17.66
CA LEU A 308 6.93 -19.17 -16.76
C LEU A 308 5.50 -18.91 -16.29
N LEU A 309 5.15 -17.65 -16.04
CA LEU A 309 3.84 -17.24 -15.54
C LEU A 309 2.81 -16.99 -16.65
N ASN A 310 3.21 -17.01 -17.92
CA ASN A 310 2.40 -16.60 -19.08
C ASN A 310 1.80 -15.19 -18.91
N VAL A 311 2.61 -14.23 -18.47
CA VAL A 311 2.21 -12.82 -18.28
C VAL A 311 3.14 -11.91 -19.10
N GLN A 312 2.70 -10.69 -19.43
CA GLN A 312 3.58 -9.71 -20.06
C GLN A 312 4.72 -9.28 -19.13
N VAL A 313 5.93 -9.13 -19.69
CA VAL A 313 7.13 -8.64 -18.99
C VAL A 313 6.89 -7.27 -18.33
N SER A 314 6.16 -6.39 -19.01
CA SER A 314 5.80 -5.05 -18.53
C SER A 314 5.04 -5.12 -17.19
N THR A 315 4.12 -6.07 -17.06
CA THR A 315 3.34 -6.31 -15.84
C THR A 315 4.22 -6.79 -14.70
N VAL A 316 5.10 -7.77 -14.95
CA VAL A 316 6.05 -8.28 -13.93
C VAL A 316 6.95 -7.14 -13.44
N ARG A 317 7.53 -6.36 -14.36
CA ARG A 317 8.38 -5.21 -14.04
C ARG A 317 7.65 -4.15 -13.21
N LEU A 318 6.42 -3.82 -13.58
CA LEU A 318 5.60 -2.84 -12.86
C LEU A 318 5.31 -3.30 -11.43
N ILE A 319 4.95 -4.57 -11.26
CA ILE A 319 4.63 -5.15 -9.95
C ILE A 319 5.87 -5.22 -9.06
N CYS A 320 7.00 -5.69 -9.59
CA CYS A 320 8.27 -5.68 -8.87
C CYS A 320 8.69 -4.27 -8.45
N ARG A 321 8.49 -3.26 -9.31
CA ARG A 321 8.79 -1.86 -8.98
C ARG A 321 7.89 -1.31 -7.88
N ARG A 322 6.58 -1.56 -7.95
CA ARG A 322 5.60 -1.07 -6.96
C ARG A 322 5.64 -1.82 -5.63
N SER A 323 6.15 -3.05 -5.62
CA SER A 323 6.24 -3.88 -4.43
C SER A 323 7.48 -3.61 -3.55
N ARG A 324 8.34 -2.67 -3.94
CA ARG A 324 9.54 -2.34 -3.15
C ARG A 324 9.11 -1.80 -1.78
N PRO A 325 9.65 -2.32 -0.67
CA PRO A 325 9.39 -1.75 0.64
C PRO A 325 9.95 -0.32 0.70
N PRO A 326 9.28 0.61 1.39
CA PRO A 326 9.84 1.94 1.64
C PRO A 326 11.08 1.83 2.53
N ILE A 327 11.98 2.81 2.39
CA ILE A 327 13.20 2.93 3.18
C ILE A 327 12.98 4.03 4.23
N SER A 328 13.47 3.83 5.45
CA SER A 328 13.38 4.85 6.50
C SER A 328 14.28 6.06 6.18
N LEU A 329 13.76 7.26 6.40
CA LEU A 329 14.54 8.51 6.30
C LEU A 329 15.55 8.66 7.45
N ASP A 330 15.28 8.02 8.58
CA ASP A 330 16.19 7.98 9.74
C ASP A 330 17.34 6.97 9.54
N ARG A 331 17.36 6.26 8.40
CA ARG A 331 18.44 5.33 8.09
C ARG A 331 19.75 6.11 8.03
N ARG A 332 20.69 5.73 8.90
CA ARG A 332 22.05 6.27 8.88
C ARG A 332 22.82 5.71 7.70
N ILE A 333 23.53 6.58 7.00
CA ILE A 333 24.40 6.27 5.87
C ILE A 333 25.80 6.67 6.30
N VAL A 334 26.74 5.73 6.17
CA VAL A 334 28.15 6.01 6.41
C VAL A 334 28.69 6.71 5.17
N THR A 335 29.22 7.90 5.37
CA THR A 335 29.94 8.67 4.36
C THR A 335 31.36 8.91 4.84
N ASP A 336 32.25 9.32 3.93
CA ASP A 336 33.65 9.65 4.27
C ASP A 336 33.78 10.74 5.35
N GLN A 337 32.72 11.55 5.54
CA GLN A 337 32.65 12.64 6.52
C GLN A 337 31.90 12.26 7.82
N GLY A 338 31.49 11.00 7.97
CA GLY A 338 30.81 10.48 9.16
C GLY A 338 29.45 9.85 8.88
N CYS A 339 28.67 9.62 9.95
CA CYS A 339 27.32 9.05 9.87
C CYS A 339 26.29 10.17 9.68
N MET A 340 25.74 10.31 8.48
CA MET A 340 24.61 11.21 8.19
C MET A 340 23.31 10.41 8.11
N THR A 341 22.16 11.04 8.31
CA THR A 341 20.87 10.37 8.03
C THR A 341 20.47 10.57 6.57
N LEU A 342 19.63 9.66 6.05
CA LEU A 342 19.09 9.81 4.69
C LEU A 342 18.28 11.11 4.55
N GLN A 343 17.63 11.57 5.63
CA GLN A 343 16.93 12.85 5.66
C GLN A 343 17.87 14.04 5.39
N ASP A 344 19.10 14.01 5.90
CA ASP A 344 20.06 15.12 5.74
C ASP A 344 20.60 15.22 4.31
N ILE A 345 20.60 14.11 3.57
CA ILE A 345 21.10 14.03 2.19
C ILE A 345 20.02 14.44 1.18
N ILE A 346 18.74 14.19 1.49
CA ILE A 346 17.65 14.45 0.55
C ILE A 346 17.40 15.96 0.48
N PRO A 347 17.50 16.58 -0.72
CA PRO A 347 17.20 17.99 -0.88
C PRO A 347 15.74 18.26 -0.53
N GLY A 348 15.52 19.30 0.28
CA GLY A 348 14.18 19.82 0.55
C GLY A 348 13.51 20.41 -0.69
N PRO A 349 12.22 20.73 -0.63
CA PRO A 349 11.55 21.41 -1.73
C PRO A 349 12.21 22.77 -1.98
N ASP A 350 12.65 22.98 -3.22
CA ASP A 350 13.25 24.21 -3.75
C ASP A 350 12.59 25.51 -3.31
N GLU A 351 11.28 25.52 -3.07
CA GLU A 351 10.54 26.72 -2.69
C GLU A 351 10.97 27.33 -1.34
N ARG A 352 11.70 26.57 -0.51
CA ARG A 352 12.17 27.00 0.81
C ARG A 352 13.55 27.65 0.80
N THR A 353 14.24 27.68 -0.34
CA THR A 353 15.54 28.33 -0.43
C THR A 353 15.39 29.84 -0.20
N PRO A 354 16.21 30.49 0.65
CA PRO A 354 16.09 31.91 0.99
C PRO A 354 16.13 32.80 -0.27
N GLU A 355 16.95 32.44 -1.25
CA GLU A 355 17.02 33.13 -2.54
C GLU A 355 15.69 33.11 -3.30
N LYS A 356 15.01 31.95 -3.34
CA LYS A 356 13.71 31.80 -4.01
C LYS A 356 12.59 32.52 -3.25
N ILE A 357 12.65 32.52 -1.92
CA ILE A 357 11.72 33.29 -1.07
C ILE A 357 11.90 34.78 -1.31
N LEU A 358 13.14 35.27 -1.27
CA LEU A 358 13.47 36.67 -1.52
C LEU A 358 13.05 37.09 -2.93
N LYS A 359 13.31 36.26 -3.96
CA LYS A 359 12.81 36.50 -5.33
C LYS A 359 11.29 36.65 -5.35
N LYS A 360 10.53 35.73 -4.74
CA LYS A 360 9.06 35.83 -4.68
C LYS A 360 8.61 37.12 -3.99
N GLN A 361 9.27 37.54 -2.92
CA GLN A 361 8.98 38.80 -2.22
C GLN A 361 9.30 40.03 -3.07
N LEU A 362 10.45 40.06 -3.74
CA LEU A 362 10.86 41.16 -4.62
C LEU A 362 9.89 41.29 -5.81
N ILE A 363 9.53 40.17 -6.45
CA ILE A 363 8.55 40.16 -7.53
C ILE A 363 7.21 40.72 -7.03
N LYS A 364 6.76 40.33 -5.83
CA LYS A 364 5.51 40.87 -5.25
C LYS A 364 5.59 42.39 -5.03
N GLN A 365 6.68 42.89 -4.48
CA GLN A 365 6.88 44.33 -4.25
C GLN A 365 6.90 45.11 -5.58
N GLU A 366 7.59 44.61 -6.60
CA GLU A 366 7.62 45.25 -7.92
C GLU A 366 6.25 45.22 -8.62
N VAL A 367 5.50 44.12 -8.49
CA VAL A 367 4.11 44.06 -8.97
C VAL A 367 3.23 45.08 -8.25
N GLU A 368 3.37 45.25 -6.94
CA GLU A 368 2.63 46.27 -6.19
C GLU A 368 2.99 47.69 -6.65
N LYS A 369 4.29 47.98 -6.85
CA LYS A 369 4.75 49.27 -7.39
C LYS A 369 4.15 49.55 -8.77
N LEU A 370 4.13 48.55 -9.66
CA LEU A 370 3.51 48.65 -10.98
C LEU A 370 2.01 48.89 -10.91
N LEU A 371 1.30 48.17 -10.05
CA LEU A 371 -0.13 48.37 -9.85
C LEU A 371 -0.48 49.75 -9.29
N ASN A 372 0.44 50.40 -8.55
CA ASN A 372 0.25 51.76 -8.05
C ASN A 372 0.46 52.85 -9.11
N THR A 373 1.08 52.54 -10.25
CA THR A 373 1.18 53.49 -11.39
C THR A 373 -0.12 53.60 -12.18
N LEU A 374 -0.99 52.59 -12.07
CA LEU A 374 -2.29 52.55 -12.73
C LEU A 374 -3.34 53.31 -11.92
N SER A 375 -4.44 53.67 -12.58
CA SER A 375 -5.59 54.20 -11.86
C SER A 375 -6.20 53.13 -10.91
N GLU A 376 -6.81 53.56 -9.82
CA GLU A 376 -7.42 52.66 -8.82
C GLU A 376 -8.40 51.65 -9.47
N ARG A 377 -9.17 52.10 -10.47
CA ARG A 377 -10.11 51.26 -11.23
C ARG A 377 -9.40 50.20 -12.09
N GLU A 378 -8.31 50.56 -12.75
CA GLU A 378 -7.50 49.63 -13.55
C GLU A 378 -6.80 48.58 -12.67
N SER A 379 -6.21 49.03 -11.57
CA SER A 379 -5.54 48.17 -10.58
C SER A 379 -6.52 47.17 -9.94
N CYS A 380 -7.71 47.63 -9.55
CA CYS A 380 -8.77 46.78 -9.00
C CYS A 380 -9.20 45.68 -9.98
N ILE A 381 -9.41 46.02 -11.26
CA ILE A 381 -9.77 45.04 -12.30
C ILE A 381 -8.68 43.99 -12.48
N LEU A 382 -7.39 44.38 -12.47
CA LEU A 382 -6.28 43.43 -12.60
C LEU A 382 -6.13 42.54 -11.36
N ARG A 383 -6.26 43.10 -10.16
CA ARG A 383 -6.23 42.33 -8.90
C ARG A 383 -7.32 41.27 -8.84
N LEU A 384 -8.55 41.62 -9.21
CA LEU A 384 -9.68 40.68 -9.26
C LEU A 384 -9.53 39.64 -10.40
N ARG A 385 -8.97 40.03 -11.54
CA ARG A 385 -8.78 39.14 -12.68
C ARG A 385 -7.75 38.05 -12.41
N TYR A 386 -6.62 38.43 -11.83
CA TYR A 386 -5.50 37.52 -11.59
C TYR A 386 -5.44 36.98 -10.15
N GLY A 387 -6.29 37.48 -9.25
CA GLY A 387 -6.33 37.01 -7.87
C GLY A 387 -5.12 37.42 -7.03
N LEU A 388 -4.54 38.59 -7.31
CA LEU A 388 -3.26 39.01 -6.73
C LEU A 388 -3.31 39.20 -5.19
N ASP A 389 -4.49 39.49 -4.64
CA ASP A 389 -4.72 39.63 -3.21
C ASP A 389 -5.04 38.28 -2.50
N GLY A 390 -4.79 37.14 -3.17
CA GLY A 390 -5.11 35.81 -2.65
C GLY A 390 -6.56 35.38 -2.85
N ILE A 391 -7.32 36.15 -3.64
CA ILE A 391 -8.70 35.84 -4.04
C ILE A 391 -8.67 34.95 -5.28
N THR A 392 -9.64 34.06 -5.44
CA THR A 392 -9.78 33.27 -6.68
C THR A 392 -9.92 34.18 -7.91
N PRO A 393 -9.20 33.92 -9.01
CA PRO A 393 -9.28 34.75 -10.22
C PRO A 393 -10.71 34.77 -10.78
N ARG A 394 -11.20 35.97 -11.12
CA ARG A 394 -12.59 36.21 -11.55
C ARG A 394 -12.71 36.39 -13.07
N SER A 395 -13.84 35.95 -13.63
CA SER A 395 -14.17 36.19 -15.04
C SER A 395 -14.48 37.67 -15.30
N CYS A 396 -14.39 38.13 -16.56
CA CYS A 396 -14.71 39.53 -16.90
C CYS A 396 -16.19 39.86 -16.66
N GLU A 397 -17.07 38.86 -16.72
CA GLU A 397 -18.49 38.99 -16.43
C GLU A 397 -18.71 39.21 -14.93
N GLU A 398 -18.11 38.37 -14.09
CA GLU A 398 -18.17 38.51 -12.63
C GLU A 398 -17.60 39.85 -12.16
N ILE A 399 -16.46 40.29 -12.72
CA ILE A 399 -15.88 41.60 -12.41
C ILE A 399 -16.80 42.73 -12.87
N GLY A 400 -17.48 42.57 -14.02
CA GLY A 400 -18.46 43.53 -14.51
C GLY A 400 -19.65 43.69 -13.59
N ILE A 401 -20.16 42.59 -13.02
CA ILE A 401 -21.23 42.62 -12.01
C ILE A 401 -20.78 43.37 -10.74
N ILE A 402 -19.57 43.08 -10.25
CA ILE A 402 -19.03 43.72 -9.03
C ILE A 402 -18.84 45.23 -9.20
N LEU A 403 -18.36 45.66 -10.37
CA LEU A 403 -18.03 47.06 -10.65
C LEU A 403 -19.15 47.83 -11.40
N ASN A 404 -20.32 47.21 -11.61
CA ASN A 404 -21.43 47.73 -12.42
C ASN A 404 -20.99 48.21 -13.82
N LEU A 405 -20.19 47.39 -14.50
CA LEU A 405 -19.68 47.63 -15.86
C LEU A 405 -20.09 46.50 -16.80
N SER A 406 -20.24 46.81 -18.08
CA SER A 406 -20.42 45.75 -19.10
C SER A 406 -19.16 44.89 -19.20
N ARG A 407 -19.33 43.60 -19.50
CA ARG A 407 -18.22 42.65 -19.74
C ARG A 407 -17.18 43.22 -20.71
N GLU A 408 -17.64 43.82 -21.79
CA GLU A 408 -16.76 44.37 -22.83
C GLU A 408 -16.00 45.60 -22.31
N ARG A 409 -16.63 46.43 -21.48
CA ARG A 409 -15.95 47.57 -20.87
C ARG A 409 -14.82 47.13 -19.94
N VAL A 410 -15.03 46.09 -19.13
CA VAL A 410 -13.97 45.49 -18.29
C VAL A 410 -12.83 44.95 -19.16
N ARG A 411 -13.15 44.29 -20.28
CA ARG A 411 -12.15 43.78 -21.23
C ARG A 411 -11.29 44.91 -21.82
N GLN A 412 -11.91 46.02 -22.22
CA GLN A 412 -11.22 47.21 -22.72
C GLN A 412 -10.29 47.80 -21.67
N ILE A 413 -10.79 48.06 -20.45
CA ILE A 413 -9.99 48.65 -19.37
C ILE A 413 -8.82 47.75 -18.99
N LYS A 414 -9.02 46.43 -18.93
CA LYS A 414 -7.94 45.46 -18.70
C LYS A 414 -6.85 45.55 -19.78
N ASN A 415 -7.23 45.62 -21.06
CA ASN A 415 -6.26 45.71 -22.15
C ASN A 415 -5.49 47.04 -22.11
N ILE A 416 -6.17 48.15 -21.83
CA ILE A 416 -5.55 49.48 -21.66
C ILE A 416 -4.58 49.47 -20.47
N ALA A 417 -4.97 48.84 -19.35
CA ALA A 417 -4.09 48.69 -18.20
C ALA A 417 -2.85 47.87 -18.53
N LEU A 418 -2.99 46.77 -19.29
CA LEU A 418 -1.86 45.96 -19.74
C LEU A 418 -0.94 46.68 -20.73
N THR A 419 -1.47 47.52 -21.64
CA THR A 419 -0.63 48.33 -22.53
C THR A 419 0.15 49.37 -21.74
N LYS A 420 -0.50 50.07 -20.80
CA LYS A 420 0.16 51.02 -19.89
C LYS A 420 1.27 50.36 -19.06
N LEU A 421 1.02 49.16 -18.54
CA LEU A 421 2.03 48.40 -17.79
C LEU A 421 3.22 48.00 -18.66
N ARG A 422 3.01 47.72 -19.96
CA ARG A 422 4.10 47.36 -20.88
C ARG A 422 5.00 48.54 -21.25
N GLU A 423 4.44 49.75 -21.28
CA GLU A 423 5.16 50.98 -21.62
C GLU A 423 5.92 51.58 -20.43
N SER A 424 5.66 51.08 -19.21
CA SER A 424 6.36 51.52 -18.01
C SER A 424 7.79 50.98 -17.97
N SER A 425 8.77 51.84 -17.63
CA SER A 425 10.17 51.44 -17.41
C SER A 425 10.33 50.41 -16.28
N LEU A 426 9.38 50.34 -15.35
CA LEU A 426 9.34 49.36 -14.26
C LEU A 426 9.05 47.92 -14.77
N ALA A 427 8.50 47.77 -15.97
CA ALA A 427 8.31 46.45 -16.57
C ALA A 427 9.65 45.77 -16.91
N ASP A 428 10.67 46.57 -17.22
CA ASP A 428 12.01 46.04 -17.50
C ASP A 428 12.69 45.54 -16.22
N ASN A 429 12.43 46.16 -15.07
CA ASN A 429 12.88 45.65 -13.76
C ASN A 429 12.28 44.27 -13.44
N LEU A 430 10.99 44.07 -13.74
CA LEU A 430 10.35 42.76 -13.60
C LEU A 430 10.92 41.72 -14.58
N LYS A 431 11.18 42.11 -15.82
CA LYS A 431 11.84 41.22 -16.80
C LYS A 431 13.22 40.80 -16.31
N MET A 432 14.00 41.71 -15.74
CA MET A 432 15.31 41.39 -15.17
C MET A 432 15.19 40.39 -14.02
N LEU A 433 14.23 40.57 -13.11
CA LEU A 433 13.96 39.63 -12.02
C LEU A 433 13.48 38.24 -12.49
N TYR A 434 12.93 38.15 -13.70
CA TYR A 434 12.41 36.92 -14.28
C TYR A 434 13.40 36.23 -15.25
N ILE A 435 14.31 36.98 -15.88
CA ILE A 435 15.25 36.49 -16.90
C ILE A 435 16.63 36.16 -16.31
N VAL A 436 17.09 36.86 -15.27
CA VAL A 436 18.50 36.82 -14.86
C VAL A 436 18.87 35.58 -14.02
N LEU A 437 17.93 34.77 -13.55
CA LEU A 437 18.18 33.58 -12.73
C LEU A 437 16.98 32.61 -12.81
#